data_AF-A0A6P0N610-F1
#
_entry.id   AF-A0A6P0N610-F1
#
_cell.length_a   1.000
_cell.length_b   1.000
_cell.length_c   1.000
_cell.angle_alpha   90.00
_cell.angle_beta   90.00
_cell.angle_gamma   90.00
#
_symmetry.space_group_name_H-M   'P 1'
#
loop_
_entity.id
_entity.type
_entity.pdbx_description
1 polymer ?
#
loop_
_entity_poly.entity_id
_entity_poly.type
_entity_poly.pdbx_seq_one_letter_code
_entity_poly.pdbx_strand_id
1 'polypeptide(L)' 'METIEIGDFLVSLEYTHSGARVTGMVEGNYFSELFIGQESREELLMAIEESIKTFCSQFIVEQTV' A
#
# COMPACT_ATOMS: atom_id res chain seq x y z
N MET A 1 12.34 0.86 9.15
CA MET A 1 10.89 0.68 8.96
C MET A 1 10.21 1.93 9.46
N GLU A 2 9.34 2.52 8.65
CA GLU A 2 8.57 3.74 8.93
C GLU A 2 7.08 3.40 8.83
N THR A 3 6.23 3.97 9.70
CA THR A 3 4.77 3.84 9.59
C THR A 3 4.21 5.16 9.12
N ILE A 4 3.40 5.12 8.07
CA ILE A 4 2.80 6.30 7.44
C ILE A 4 1.29 6.10 7.32
N GLU A 5 0.56 7.20 7.50
CA GLU A 5 -0.88 7.28 7.27
C GLU A 5 -1.13 7.76 5.83
N ILE A 6 -1.95 7.01 5.09
CA ILE A 6 -2.39 7.35 3.73
C ILE A 6 -3.91 7.22 3.71
N GLY A 7 -4.63 8.34 3.68
CA GLY A 7 -6.09 8.32 3.87
C GLY A 7 -6.47 7.69 5.22
N ASP A 8 -7.36 6.71 5.20
CA ASP A 8 -7.77 5.93 6.39
C ASP A 8 -6.88 4.70 6.66
N PHE A 9 -5.76 4.58 5.94
CA PHE A 9 -4.92 3.38 5.96
C PHE A 9 -3.59 3.61 6.69
N LEU A 10 -3.25 2.67 7.57
CA LEU A 10 -1.94 2.59 8.20
C LEU A 10 -1.07 1.59 7.44
N VAL A 11 0.04 2.06 6.89
CA VAL A 11 0.99 1.22 6.18
C VAL A 11 2.39 1.35 6.75
N SER A 12 3.10 0.23 6.75
CA SER A 12 4.51 0.13 7.11
C SER A 12 5.34 0.11 5.83
N LEU A 13 6.24 1.09 5.74
CA LEU A 13 7.17 1.30 4.65
C LEU A 13 8.56 0.81 5.07
N GLU A 14 9.12 -0.11 4.28
CA GLU A 14 10.49 -0.61 4.43
C GLU A 14 11.27 -0.30 3.15
N TYR A 15 12.17 0.68 3.21
CA TYR A 15 13.09 0.96 2.11
C TYR A 15 14.11 -0.18 1.99
N THR A 16 14.24 -0.70 0.77
CA THR A 16 15.23 -1.72 0.40
C THR A 16 16.29 -1.10 -0.52
N HIS A 17 17.34 -1.85 -0.85
CA HIS A 17 18.35 -1.38 -1.80
C HIS A 17 17.78 -1.12 -3.21
N SER A 18 16.60 -1.69 -3.52
CA SER A 18 15.99 -1.71 -4.85
C SER A 18 14.67 -0.93 -4.93
N GLY A 19 14.17 -0.40 -3.82
CA GLY A 19 12.90 0.32 -3.77
C GLY A 19 12.31 0.37 -2.38
N ALA A 20 11.00 0.13 -2.27
CA ALA A 20 10.29 0.11 -1.00
C ALA A 20 9.29 -1.05 -0.95
N ARG A 21 9.33 -1.82 0.13
CA ARG A 21 8.29 -2.77 0.48
C ARG A 21 7.25 -2.06 1.34
N VAL A 22 5.99 -2.30 1.02
CA VAL A 22 4.86 -1.71 1.73
C VAL A 22 3.99 -2.82 2.23
N THR A 23 3.68 -2.76 3.52
CA THR A 23 2.85 -3.73 4.19
C THR A 23 1.75 -2.98 4.90
N GLY A 24 0.50 -3.33 4.67
CA GLY A 24 -0.63 -2.65 5.28
C GLY A 24 -1.74 -3.61 5.66
N MET A 25 -2.71 -3.07 6.38
CA MET A 25 -3.93 -3.79 6.74
C MET A 25 -5.13 -2.91 6.40
N VAL A 26 -6.10 -3.50 5.70
CA VAL A 26 -7.39 -2.88 5.39
C VAL A 26 -8.50 -3.81 5.86
N GLU A 27 -9.32 -3.33 6.81
CA GLU A 27 -10.48 -4.08 7.32
C GLU A 27 -10.15 -5.52 7.76
N GLY A 28 -8.97 -5.72 8.36
CA GLY A 28 -8.50 -7.05 8.81
C GLY A 28 -7.81 -7.89 7.73
N ASN A 29 -7.75 -7.41 6.49
CA ASN A 29 -7.01 -8.03 5.40
C ASN A 29 -5.62 -7.42 5.28
N TYR A 30 -4.60 -8.26 5.28
CA TYR A 30 -3.22 -7.83 5.13
C TYR A 30 -2.82 -7.82 3.65
N PHE A 31 -2.08 -6.80 3.23
CA PHE A 31 -1.45 -6.76 1.92
C PHE A 31 0.04 -6.44 2.06
N SER A 32 0.83 -6.95 1.12
CA SER A 32 2.26 -6.70 1.02
C SER A 32 2.63 -6.54 -0.45
N GLU A 33 3.24 -5.42 -0.81
CA GLU A 33 3.66 -5.13 -2.17
C GLU A 33 5.06 -4.52 -2.21
N LEU A 34 5.78 -4.75 -3.31
CA LEU A 34 7.13 -4.25 -3.52
C LEU A 34 7.14 -3.26 -4.69
N PHE A 35 7.50 -2.02 -4.40
CA PHE A 35 7.60 -0.94 -5.37
C PHE A 35 9.07 -0.74 -5.73
N ILE A 36 9.44 -1.11 -6.96
CA ILE A 36 10.80 -0.99 -7.50
C ILE A 36 10.85 0.19 -8.47
N GLY A 37 11.92 0.98 -8.43
CA GLY A 37 12.18 1.99 -9.45
C GLY A 37 11.38 3.29 -9.33
N GLN A 38 10.80 3.58 -8.16
CA GLN A 38 10.23 4.91 -7.88
C GLN A 38 11.36 5.91 -7.61
N GLU A 39 11.39 7.03 -8.35
CA GLU A 39 12.50 7.98 -8.31
C GLU A 39 12.35 9.00 -7.18
N SER A 40 11.12 9.25 -6.73
CA SER A 40 10.82 10.15 -5.62
C SER A 40 9.91 9.52 -4.55
N ARG A 41 9.96 10.09 -3.33
CA ARG A 41 9.06 9.72 -2.24
C ARG A 41 7.59 10.00 -2.60
N GLU A 42 7.33 11.07 -3.34
CA GLU A 42 5.97 11.45 -3.77
C GLU A 42 5.40 10.45 -4.77
N GLU A 43 6.17 10.02 -5.77
CA GLU A 43 5.78 8.94 -6.70
C GLU A 43 5.49 7.63 -5.98
N LEU A 44 6.34 7.28 -5.01
CA LEU A 44 6.11 6.10 -4.18
C LEU A 44 4.79 6.19 -3.41
N LEU A 45 4.50 7.33 -2.77
CA LEU A 45 3.25 7.51 -2.02
C LEU A 45 2.01 7.45 -2.92
N MET A 46 2.08 8.03 -4.12
CA MET A 46 0.99 7.94 -5.11
C MET A 46 0.76 6.49 -5.56
N ALA A 47 1.83 5.74 -5.85
CA ALA A 47 1.74 4.34 -6.25
C ALA A 47 1.15 3.45 -5.14
N ILE A 48 1.52 3.72 -3.88
CA ILE A 48 0.96 3.02 -2.72
C ILE A 48 -0.54 3.32 -2.59
N GLU A 49 -0.93 4.59 -2.70
CA GLU A 49 -2.34 4.98 -2.61
C GLU A 49 -3.19 4.32 -3.72
N GLU A 50 -2.68 4.25 -4.94
CA GLU A 50 -3.35 3.57 -6.06
C GLU A 50 -3.46 2.05 -5.85
N SER A 51 -2.40 1.41 -5.33
CA SER A 51 -2.42 -0.01 -4.98
C SER A 51 -3.47 -0.30 -3.91
N ILE A 52 -3.54 0.51 -2.84
CA ILE A 52 -4.54 0.34 -1.78
C ILE A 52 -5.95 0.49 -2.34
N LYS A 53 -6.20 1.48 -3.20
CA LYS A 53 -7.53 1.66 -3.84
C LYS A 53 -7.91 0.44 -4.68
N THR A 54 -6.96 -0.09 -5.45
CA THR A 54 -7.15 -1.31 -6.24
C THR A 54 -7.48 -2.49 -5.33
N PHE A 55 -6.71 -2.70 -4.27
CA PHE A 55 -6.94 -3.75 -3.28
C PHE A 55 -8.36 -3.63 -2.69
N CYS A 56 -8.73 -2.47 -2.15
CA CYS A 56 -10.07 -2.25 -1.59
C CYS A 56 -11.19 -2.51 -2.61
N SER A 57 -11.01 -2.06 -3.86
CA SER A 57 -12.00 -2.28 -4.91
C SER A 57 -12.23 -3.75 -5.26
N GLN A 58 -11.22 -4.61 -5.08
CA GLN A 58 -11.35 -6.05 -5.30
C GLN A 58 -12.13 -6.73 -4.15
N PHE A 59 -11.94 -6.29 -2.91
CA PHE A 59 -12.60 -6.88 -1.74
C PHE A 59 -14.03 -6.36 -1.48
N ILE A 60 -14.35 -5.12 -1.90
CA ILE A 60 -15.72 -4.56 -1.76
C ILE A 60 -16.74 -5.32 -2.63
N VAL A 61 -16.31 -5.99 -3.71
CA VAL A 61 -17.21 -6.74 -4.59
C VAL A 61 -17.60 -8.11 -3.98
N GLU A 62 -16.82 -8.65 -3.03
CA GLU A 62 -17.07 -9.98 -2.45
C GLU A 62 -18.05 -10.00 -1.24
N GLN A 63 -18.50 -8.85 -0.73
CA GLN A 63 -19.52 -8.78 0.34
C GLN A 63 -20.96 -8.56 -0.15
N THR A 64 -21.22 -8.68 -1.46
CA THR A 64 -22.58 -8.63 -2.00
C THR A 64 -23.05 -10.03 -2.42
N VAL A 65 -23.24 -10.93 -1.44
CA VAL A 65 -24.12 -12.11 -1.58
C VAL A 65 -24.87 -12.34 -0.27
#